data_AF-A0A961K777-F1
#
_entry.id   AF-A0A961K777-F1
#
_cell.length_a   1.000
_cell.length_b   1.000
_cell.length_c   1.000
_cell.angle_alpha   90.00
_cell.angle_beta   90.00
_cell.angle_gamma   90.00
#
_symmetry.space_group_name_H-M   'P 1'
#
loop_
_entity.id
_entity.type
_entity.pdbx_description
1 polymer ?
#
loop_
_entity_poly.entity_id
_entity_poly.type
_entity_poly.pdbx_seq_one_letter_code
_entity_poly.pdbx_strand_id
1 'polypeptide(L)' 'MALVDRALRWEELGEDYQGAPAQDEEFVLSHADNIQATGFLEHIKLPHYVDFQSELELVRKIRRTAEAAQTKEAAE' A
#
# COMPACT_ATOMS: atom_id res chain seq x y z
N MET A 1 7.21 -24.97 -6.62
CA MET A 1 5.91 -24.36 -6.99
C MET A 1 4.70 -25.16 -6.49
N ALA A 2 4.82 -26.48 -6.25
CA ALA A 2 3.69 -27.33 -5.84
C ALA A 2 2.93 -26.91 -4.56
N LEU A 3 3.61 -26.30 -3.56
CA LEU A 3 2.95 -25.85 -2.34
C LEU A 3 2.01 -24.66 -2.57
N VAL A 4 2.40 -23.73 -3.44
CA VAL A 4 1.58 -22.55 -3.79
C VAL A 4 0.42 -22.97 -4.69
N ASP A 5 0.68 -23.83 -5.68
CA ASP A 5 -0.36 -24.44 -6.51
C ASP A 5 -1.45 -25.13 -5.65
N ARG A 6 -1.02 -25.95 -4.69
CA ARG A 6 -1.94 -26.60 -3.75
C ARG A 6 -2.72 -25.59 -2.88
N ALA A 7 -2.06 -24.53 -2.41
CA ALA A 7 -2.69 -23.53 -1.55
C ALA A 7 -3.75 -22.73 -2.32
N LEU A 8 -3.52 -22.40 -3.59
CA LEU A 8 -4.48 -21.68 -4.44
C LEU A 8 -5.72 -22.52 -4.80
N ARG A 9 -5.63 -23.85 -4.72
CA ARG A 9 -6.72 -24.78 -5.03
C ARG A 9 -7.59 -25.16 -3.83
N TRP A 10 -7.53 -24.39 -2.75
CA TRP A 10 -8.25 -24.68 -1.51
C TRP A 10 -9.77 -24.82 -1.72
N GLU A 11 -10.38 -23.98 -2.56
CA GLU A 11 -11.81 -24.03 -2.90
C GLU A 11 -12.15 -25.31 -3.68
N GLU A 12 -11.35 -25.67 -4.70
CA GLU A 12 -11.52 -26.91 -5.48
C GLU A 12 -11.44 -28.17 -4.61
N LEU A 13 -10.67 -28.09 -3.53
CA LEU A 13 -10.43 -29.20 -2.60
C LEU A 13 -11.43 -29.22 -1.43
N GLY A 14 -12.38 -28.29 -1.40
CA GLY A 14 -13.40 -28.22 -0.36
C GLY A 14 -12.86 -27.83 1.01
N GLU A 15 -11.76 -27.08 1.05
CA GLU A 15 -11.20 -26.55 2.29
C GLU A 15 -11.83 -25.19 2.62
N ASP A 16 -11.74 -24.78 3.88
CA ASP A 16 -12.12 -23.43 4.28
C ASP A 16 -11.00 -22.45 3.94
N TYR A 17 -11.38 -21.23 3.56
CA TYR A 17 -10.44 -20.12 3.46
C TYR A 17 -9.94 -19.76 4.86
N GLN A 18 -8.63 -19.96 5.11
CA GLN A 18 -8.03 -19.66 6.42
C GLN A 18 -7.58 -18.21 6.55
N GLY A 19 -7.75 -17.38 5.52
CA GLY A 19 -7.17 -16.04 5.49
C GLY A 19 -5.65 -16.03 5.27
N ALA A 20 -5.08 -17.16 4.87
CA ALA A 20 -3.65 -17.27 4.62
C ALA A 20 -3.29 -16.60 3.29
N PRO A 21 -2.25 -15.74 3.23
CA PRO A 21 -1.87 -15.07 1.97
C PRO A 21 -1.55 -16.03 0.82
N ALA A 22 -1.11 -17.26 1.12
CA ALA A 22 -0.83 -18.28 0.10
C ALA A 22 -2.11 -18.87 -0.56
N GLN A 23 -3.28 -18.68 0.05
CA GLN A 23 -4.58 -19.08 -0.48
C GLN A 23 -5.27 -17.95 -1.27
N ASP A 24 -4.76 -16.72 -1.16
CA ASP A 24 -5.28 -15.54 -1.83
C ASP A 24 -4.65 -15.41 -3.23
N GLU A 25 -5.45 -15.72 -4.26
CA GLU A 25 -5.00 -15.71 -5.65
C GLU A 25 -4.58 -14.31 -6.12
N GLU A 26 -5.31 -13.26 -5.76
CA GLU A 26 -4.98 -11.90 -6.16
C GLU A 26 -3.66 -11.47 -5.51
N PHE A 27 -3.49 -11.75 -4.21
CA PHE A 27 -2.26 -11.43 -3.51
C PHE A 27 -1.05 -12.17 -4.09
N VAL A 28 -1.16 -13.47 -4.35
CA VAL A 28 -0.06 -14.28 -4.88
C VAL A 28 0.27 -13.87 -6.32
N LEU A 29 -0.71 -13.87 -7.21
CA LEU A 29 -0.45 -13.68 -8.64
C LEU A 29 -0.04 -12.24 -8.99
N SER A 30 -0.54 -11.24 -8.26
CA SER A 30 -0.17 -9.83 -8.51
C SER A 30 1.24 -9.47 -8.04
N HIS A 31 1.89 -10.32 -7.23
CA HIS A 31 3.20 -10.02 -6.63
C HIS A 31 4.28 -11.09 -6.91
N ALA A 32 3.97 -12.14 -7.68
CA ALA A 32 4.90 -13.24 -7.93
C ALA A 32 5.97 -12.93 -9.00
N ASP A 33 5.68 -12.07 -9.98
CA ASP A 33 6.63 -11.72 -11.05
C ASP A 33 7.65 -10.69 -10.57
N ASN A 34 8.90 -11.12 -10.44
CA ASN A 34 9.98 -10.26 -9.98
C ASN A 34 10.36 -9.18 -11.00
N ILE A 35 10.09 -9.34 -12.29
CA ILE A 35 10.36 -8.30 -13.29
C ILE A 35 9.45 -7.09 -13.00
N GLN A 36 8.17 -7.36 -12.75
CA GLN A 36 7.22 -6.33 -12.38
C GLN A 36 7.52 -5.75 -10.99
N ALA A 37 7.72 -6.61 -9.99
CA ALA A 37 7.95 -6.16 -8.61
C ALA A 37 9.24 -5.34 -8.46
N THR A 38 10.34 -5.78 -9.09
CA THR A 38 11.60 -5.02 -9.08
C THR A 38 11.48 -3.75 -9.89
N GLY A 39 10.81 -3.77 -11.06
CA GLY A 39 10.55 -2.56 -11.83
C GLY A 39 9.80 -1.50 -11.02
N PHE A 40 8.78 -1.90 -10.26
CA PHE A 40 8.06 -1.01 -9.34
C PHE A 40 8.96 -0.47 -8.23
N LEU A 41 9.71 -1.34 -7.54
CA LEU A 41 10.62 -0.89 -6.48
C LEU A 41 11.67 0.11 -7.01
N GLU A 42 12.28 -0.20 -8.15
CA GLU A 42 13.33 0.61 -8.75
C GLU A 42 12.81 1.93 -9.29
N HIS A 43 11.51 2.02 -9.64
CA HIS A 43 10.92 3.27 -10.10
C HIS A 43 11.06 4.36 -9.04
N ILE A 44 11.10 4.04 -7.73
CA ILE A 44 11.10 5.02 -6.62
C ILE A 44 12.34 5.93 -6.71
N LYS A 45 13.42 5.47 -7.35
CA LYS A 45 14.63 6.25 -7.59
C LYS A 45 14.46 7.34 -8.65
N LEU A 46 13.42 7.25 -9.50
CA LEU A 46 13.12 8.28 -10.47
C LEU A 46 12.67 9.57 -9.77
N PRO A 47 12.69 10.72 -10.46
CA PRO A 47 12.28 11.98 -9.84
C PRO A 47 10.78 12.00 -9.50
N HIS A 48 10.44 12.12 -8.21
CA HIS A 48 9.06 12.28 -7.69
C HIS A 48 8.83 13.65 -7.06
N TYR A 49 9.59 14.68 -7.46
CA TYR A 49 9.55 15.98 -6.80
C TYR A 49 8.21 16.71 -6.98
N VAL A 50 7.46 16.46 -8.05
CA VAL A 50 6.13 17.09 -8.27
C VAL A 50 5.10 16.55 -7.28
N ASP A 51 4.99 15.22 -7.17
CA ASP A 51 4.08 14.58 -6.22
C ASP A 51 4.47 14.91 -4.78
N PHE A 52 5.78 14.85 -4.47
CA PHE A 52 6.29 15.19 -3.15
C PHE A 52 6.01 16.65 -2.76
N GLN A 53 6.14 17.61 -3.69
CA GLN A 53 5.78 19.00 -3.41
C GLN A 53 4.28 19.16 -3.16
N SER A 54 3.43 18.47 -3.93
CA SER A 54 1.98 18.53 -3.76
C SER A 54 1.54 18.01 -2.37
N GLU A 55 2.10 16.88 -1.94
CA GLU A 55 1.85 16.34 -0.58
C GLU A 55 2.43 17.24 0.52
N LEU A 56 3.62 17.82 0.31
CA LEU A 56 4.22 18.74 1.27
C LEU A 56 3.38 20.01 1.47
N GLU A 57 2.81 20.55 0.40
CA GLU A 57 1.88 21.67 0.46
C GLU A 57 0.63 21.33 1.25
N LEU A 58 0.04 20.14 1.04
CA LEU A 58 -1.11 19.65 1.79
C LEU A 58 -0.80 19.55 3.28
N VAL A 59 0.31 18.91 3.65
CA VAL A 59 0.73 18.78 5.06
C VAL A 59 0.93 20.14 5.71
N ARG A 60 1.57 21.08 5.01
CA ARG A 60 1.77 22.46 5.51
C ARG A 60 0.44 23.18 5.74
N LYS A 61 -0.54 23.00 4.85
CA LYS A 61 -1.87 23.58 5.00
C LYS A 61 -2.58 23.03 6.23
N ILE A 62 -2.58 21.70 6.41
CA ILE A 62 -3.18 21.03 7.57
C ILE A 62 -2.58 21.56 8.88
N ARG A 63 -1.24 21.68 8.94
CA ARG A 63 -0.54 22.21 10.13
C ARG A 63 -0.95 23.64 10.45
N ARG A 64 -0.96 24.54 9.46
CA ARG A 64 -1.41 25.93 9.67
C ARG A 64 -2.85 26.01 10.18
N THR A 65 -3.74 25.17 9.66
CA THR A 65 -5.14 25.11 10.14
C THR A 65 -5.23 24.66 11.59
N ALA A 66 -4.46 23.63 11.98
CA ALA A 66 -4.42 23.15 13.36
C ALA A 66 -3.84 24.20 14.33
N GLU A 67 -2.74 24.87 13.96
CA GLU A 67 -2.13 25.94 14.76
C GLU A 67 -3.09 27.13 14.96
N ALA A 68 -3.81 27.52 13.90
CA ALA A 68 -4.79 28.60 13.98
C ALA A 68 -5.98 28.24 14.91
N ALA A 69 -6.44 26.99 14.87
CA ALA A 69 -7.49 26.51 15.78
C ALA A 69 -7.02 26.53 17.24
N GLN A 70 -5.80 26.04 17.51
CA GLN A 70 -5.21 26.08 18.86
C GLN A 70 -5.05 27.51 19.39
N THR A 71 -4.63 28.43 18.52
CA THR A 71 -4.47 29.85 18.91
C THR A 71 -5.81 30.48 19.27
N LYS A 72 -6.88 30.11 18.55
CA LYS A 72 -8.24 30.59 18.82
C LYS A 72 -8.78 30.05 20.14
N GLU A 73 -8.61 28.75 20.41
CA GLU A 73 -9.02 28.13 21.68
C GLU A 73 -8.27 28.71 22.89
N ALA A 74 -6.99 29.09 22.73
CA ALA A 74 -6.21 29.70 23.81
C ALA A 74 -6.57 31.19 24.05
N ALA A 75 -7.25 31.83 23.10
CA ALA A 75 -7.67 33.22 23.17
C ALA A 75 -9.12 33.40 23.64
N GLU A 76 -9.93 32.34 23.63
CA GLU A 76 -11.27 32.24 24.24
C GLU A 76 -11.17 31.84 25.71
#